data_AF-A0A533SSI5-F1
#
_entry.id   AF-A0A533SSI5-F1
#
_cell.length_a   1.000
_cell.length_b   1.000
_cell.length_c   1.000
_cell.angle_alpha   90.00
_cell.angle_beta   90.00
_cell.angle_gamma   90.00
#
_symmetry.space_group_name_H-M   'P 1'
#
loop_
_entity.id
_entity.type
_entity.pdbx_description
1 polymer ?
#
loop_
_entity_poly.entity_id
_entity_poly.type
_entity_poly.pdbx_seq_one_letter_code
_entity_poly.pdbx_strand_id
1 'polypeptide(L)'
;FNRWLKPVPSGRIACPTCHDPHSSQKKMLRGKGPEDICVKCHKEKTAMKRNIHYGGNADISSKNKGGGVNPVADGCVACHPPHAEKPLMRGLAKSGEPNETFCRSCHGEGMKPSPSHTMFGAPPWKMATVSLPLFNVDGKRSSKGFMTCPTCHNVHSDNRLGSFRKDPEAGEGICVTCHTKQKVIAGSSHDPKKRGSNRQCLQCHPVHAAEGDRPPVWELRVSGLGSWNDRKCISSDCHKVESLQNSAFHSKRSHPVNIVVDEKAMPSAILYDPWGRKGGKMVVCASCHNIHGTTDIDGTTIANFLRSPQAGGVLCGTCHQDKLSLLPSGHNMADKYPNAPCGPCHVAHKAKSDDFLWGVWPAKGPYRPNNLCRSCHTTKARPKNDPLMQYHMRDGEEALTERGTIYLQWPMFLIDPWPLKSDEEPAVPLFDQEGEIVSDGSLQCKSCHEPHTYTLPEEYTGEGKRNVDNKFLKLGDLRRLDYSVCMDCHEKETERHYLDYHKVWEDVGGEFNPGLDRPPR
;
A
#
# COMPACT_ATOMS: atom_id res chain seq x y z
N PHE A 1 -20.53 -25.62 -55.89
CA PHE A 1 -20.46 -25.82 -57.34
C PHE A 1 -21.27 -24.73 -58.02
N ASN A 2 -20.89 -24.25 -59.21
CA ASN A 2 -21.73 -23.29 -59.98
C ASN A 2 -22.84 -24.04 -60.75
N ARG A 3 -23.67 -23.32 -61.55
CA ARG A 3 -24.79 -23.90 -62.33
C ARG A 3 -24.39 -25.03 -63.31
N TRP A 4 -23.09 -25.30 -63.45
CA TRP A 4 -22.49 -26.28 -64.36
C TRP A 4 -21.70 -27.37 -63.62
N LEU A 5 -21.96 -27.61 -62.33
CA LEU A 5 -21.36 -28.72 -61.57
C LEU A 5 -19.81 -28.76 -61.61
N LYS A 6 -19.12 -27.59 -61.69
CA LYS A 6 -17.68 -27.49 -61.38
C LYS A 6 -17.37 -27.13 -59.91
N PRO A 7 -16.32 -27.71 -59.29
CA PRO A 7 -15.91 -27.36 -57.93
C PRO A 7 -15.68 -25.86 -57.84
N VAL A 8 -16.21 -25.22 -56.78
CA VAL A 8 -15.90 -23.81 -56.54
C VAL A 8 -14.43 -23.73 -56.14
N PRO A 9 -13.63 -22.77 -56.64
CA PRO A 9 -12.25 -22.61 -56.22
C PRO A 9 -12.12 -22.61 -54.70
N SER A 10 -11.01 -23.17 -54.20
CA SER A 10 -10.69 -23.26 -52.78
C SER A 10 -11.00 -21.93 -52.06
N GLY A 11 -11.98 -21.96 -51.16
CA GLY A 11 -12.36 -20.82 -50.31
C GLY A 11 -13.76 -20.23 -50.49
N ARG A 12 -14.57 -20.67 -51.48
CA ARG A 12 -15.96 -20.19 -51.62
C ARG A 12 -17.00 -21.25 -51.24
N ILE A 13 -17.80 -20.95 -50.22
CA ILE A 13 -18.96 -21.75 -49.78
C ILE A 13 -20.14 -21.47 -50.72
N ALA A 14 -20.82 -22.52 -51.19
CA ALA A 14 -22.04 -22.42 -52.00
C ALA A 14 -23.18 -23.23 -51.35
N CYS A 15 -24.43 -23.02 -51.78
CA CYS A 15 -25.58 -23.76 -51.24
C CYS A 15 -25.32 -25.29 -51.22
N PRO A 16 -24.79 -25.91 -52.30
CA PRO A 16 -24.52 -27.35 -52.31
C PRO A 16 -23.36 -27.80 -51.41
N THR A 17 -22.62 -26.88 -50.79
CA THR A 17 -21.56 -27.21 -49.83
C THR A 17 -22.15 -27.71 -48.51
N CYS A 18 -23.29 -27.13 -48.10
CA CYS A 18 -23.98 -27.48 -46.85
C CYS A 18 -25.29 -28.24 -47.13
N HIS A 19 -25.94 -27.93 -48.25
CA HIS A 19 -27.19 -28.56 -48.67
C HIS A 19 -26.98 -29.61 -49.75
N ASP A 20 -27.83 -30.63 -49.74
CA ASP A 20 -27.96 -31.63 -50.78
C ASP A 20 -29.43 -31.77 -51.13
N PRO A 21 -29.85 -31.33 -52.34
CA PRO A 21 -31.24 -31.36 -52.73
C PRO A 21 -31.83 -32.77 -52.87
N HIS A 22 -30.99 -33.80 -52.89
CA HIS A 22 -31.40 -35.21 -52.92
C HIS A 22 -31.42 -35.85 -51.52
N SER A 23 -31.05 -35.12 -50.47
CA SER A 23 -31.03 -35.64 -49.10
C SER A 23 -32.44 -35.81 -48.55
N SER A 24 -32.70 -36.97 -47.94
CA SER A 24 -33.93 -37.23 -47.18
C SER A 24 -33.94 -36.60 -45.79
N GLN A 25 -32.85 -35.91 -45.39
CA GLN A 25 -32.76 -35.24 -44.10
C GLN A 25 -33.53 -33.90 -44.09
N LYS A 26 -34.07 -33.53 -42.92
CA LYS A 26 -34.73 -32.23 -42.71
C LYS A 26 -33.79 -31.09 -43.13
N LYS A 27 -34.34 -30.07 -43.80
CA LYS A 27 -33.61 -28.89 -44.32
C LYS A 27 -32.54 -29.22 -45.39
N MET A 28 -32.59 -30.41 -46.00
CA MET A 28 -31.71 -30.82 -47.11
C MET A 28 -30.22 -30.77 -46.74
N LEU A 29 -29.83 -31.14 -45.51
CA LEU A 29 -28.44 -31.01 -45.06
C LEU A 29 -27.55 -32.18 -45.52
N ARG A 30 -26.26 -31.91 -45.77
CA ARG A 30 -25.19 -32.89 -46.11
C ARG A 30 -24.59 -33.65 -44.91
N GLY A 31 -25.23 -33.58 -43.75
CA GLY A 31 -24.76 -34.19 -42.52
C GLY A 31 -25.91 -34.27 -41.53
N LYS A 32 -25.69 -35.01 -40.43
CA LYS A 32 -26.71 -35.26 -39.39
C LYS A 32 -27.25 -33.98 -38.71
N GLY A 33 -26.55 -32.87 -38.90
CA GLY A 33 -26.91 -31.53 -38.46
C GLY A 33 -25.88 -30.51 -38.93
N PRO A 34 -26.11 -29.20 -38.70
CA PRO A 34 -25.17 -28.14 -39.07
C PRO A 34 -23.77 -28.33 -38.51
N GLU A 35 -23.67 -28.85 -37.28
CA GLU A 35 -22.39 -29.07 -36.62
C GLU A 35 -21.49 -30.06 -37.39
N ASP A 36 -22.04 -31.20 -37.83
CA ASP A 36 -21.32 -32.23 -38.61
C ASP A 36 -20.74 -31.66 -39.91
N ILE A 37 -21.41 -30.66 -40.48
CA ILE A 37 -20.94 -29.99 -41.70
C ILE A 37 -19.83 -28.99 -41.36
N CYS A 38 -20.03 -28.15 -40.34
CA CYS A 38 -19.08 -27.11 -39.95
C CYS A 38 -17.71 -27.68 -39.56
N VAL A 39 -17.66 -28.78 -38.79
CA VAL A 39 -16.40 -29.37 -38.31
C VAL A 39 -15.59 -30.07 -39.40
N LYS A 40 -16.18 -30.35 -40.57
CA LYS A 40 -15.43 -30.84 -41.74
C LYS A 40 -14.40 -29.81 -42.22
N CYS A 41 -14.71 -28.51 -42.05
CA CYS A 41 -13.81 -27.40 -42.37
C CYS A 41 -13.17 -26.75 -41.13
N HIS A 42 -13.87 -26.67 -40.00
CA HIS A 42 -13.42 -26.01 -38.76
C HIS A 42 -13.03 -27.02 -37.66
N LYS A 43 -12.15 -27.96 -38.00
CA LYS A 43 -11.74 -29.05 -37.08
C LYS A 43 -11.16 -28.51 -35.77
N GLU A 44 -10.48 -27.37 -35.81
CA GLU A 44 -9.86 -26.69 -34.68
C GLU A 44 -10.87 -26.05 -33.70
N LYS A 45 -12.16 -25.99 -34.07
CA LYS A 45 -13.23 -25.42 -33.22
C LYS A 45 -14.03 -26.47 -32.47
N THR A 46 -13.75 -27.75 -32.68
CA THR A 46 -14.44 -28.88 -32.02
C THR A 46 -14.30 -28.87 -30.50
N ALA A 47 -13.27 -28.23 -29.95
CA ALA A 47 -13.08 -28.04 -28.52
C ALA A 47 -14.27 -27.33 -27.84
N MET A 48 -15.01 -26.47 -28.58
CA MET A 48 -16.23 -25.80 -28.09
C MET A 48 -17.26 -26.79 -27.54
N LYS A 49 -17.34 -28.02 -28.04
CA LYS A 49 -18.29 -29.04 -27.56
C LYS A 49 -18.19 -29.31 -26.06
N ARG A 50 -17.04 -29.02 -25.46
CA ARG A 50 -16.78 -29.19 -24.01
C ARG A 50 -16.96 -27.91 -23.20
N ASN A 51 -17.21 -26.78 -23.87
CA ASN A 51 -17.41 -25.47 -23.27
C ASN A 51 -18.78 -25.37 -22.57
N ILE A 52 -18.88 -24.43 -21.62
CA ILE A 52 -20.14 -24.11 -20.93
C ILE A 52 -21.21 -23.51 -21.86
N HIS A 53 -20.82 -22.92 -22.99
CA HIS A 53 -21.76 -22.33 -23.97
C HIS A 53 -22.29 -23.33 -25.01
N TYR A 54 -22.05 -24.62 -24.85
CA TYR A 54 -22.45 -25.65 -25.81
C TYR A 54 -23.64 -26.49 -25.32
N GLY A 55 -24.63 -26.69 -26.19
CA GLY A 55 -25.78 -27.55 -25.96
C GLY A 55 -26.68 -27.06 -24.81
N GLY A 56 -27.21 -27.97 -24.00
CA GLY A 56 -28.06 -27.65 -22.84
C GLY A 56 -27.33 -27.04 -21.64
N ASN A 57 -26.02 -26.81 -21.71
CA ASN A 57 -25.24 -26.23 -20.61
C ASN A 57 -25.43 -24.70 -20.46
N ALA A 58 -25.99 -24.05 -21.48
CA ALA A 58 -26.42 -22.67 -21.43
C ALA A 58 -27.70 -22.51 -22.26
N ASP A 59 -28.71 -21.82 -21.72
CA ASP A 59 -29.89 -21.44 -22.50
C ASP A 59 -29.58 -20.29 -23.46
N ILE A 60 -28.88 -20.62 -24.54
CA ILE A 60 -28.62 -19.71 -25.67
C ILE A 60 -29.81 -19.64 -26.64
N SER A 61 -30.90 -20.33 -26.32
CA SER A 61 -32.07 -20.51 -27.20
C SER A 61 -33.04 -19.34 -27.16
N SER A 62 -33.10 -18.64 -26.02
CA SER A 62 -34.03 -17.55 -25.73
C SER A 62 -33.91 -16.33 -26.65
N LYS A 63 -32.79 -16.18 -27.38
CA LYS A 63 -32.57 -15.10 -28.37
C LYS A 63 -32.76 -15.53 -29.82
N ASN A 64 -33.01 -16.80 -30.07
CA ASN A 64 -33.14 -17.38 -31.41
C ASN A 64 -34.60 -17.36 -31.90
N LYS A 65 -35.30 -16.23 -31.73
CA LYS A 65 -36.72 -16.08 -32.11
C LYS A 65 -37.00 -16.07 -33.62
N GLY A 66 -35.98 -16.23 -34.46
CA GLY A 66 -36.14 -16.36 -35.91
C GLY A 66 -35.27 -17.47 -36.46
N GLY A 67 -35.81 -18.69 -36.59
CA GLY A 67 -35.16 -19.72 -37.41
C GLY A 67 -35.38 -21.20 -37.09
N GLY A 68 -36.17 -21.58 -36.08
CA GLY A 68 -36.49 -23.01 -35.85
C GLY A 68 -35.25 -23.89 -35.69
N VAL A 69 -34.36 -23.50 -34.78
CA VAL A 69 -33.07 -24.14 -34.49
C VAL A 69 -33.12 -24.62 -33.04
N ASN A 70 -32.88 -25.92 -32.81
CA ASN A 70 -32.95 -26.50 -31.47
C ASN A 70 -31.59 -26.24 -30.78
N PRO A 71 -31.53 -25.47 -29.69
CA PRO A 71 -30.29 -25.10 -28.99
C PRO A 71 -29.47 -26.30 -28.50
N VAL A 72 -30.10 -27.45 -28.26
CA VAL A 72 -29.44 -28.68 -27.84
C VAL A 72 -28.73 -29.37 -29.01
N ALA A 73 -29.15 -29.13 -30.26
CA ALA A 73 -28.63 -29.80 -31.46
C ALA A 73 -27.77 -28.90 -32.38
N ASP A 74 -27.84 -27.57 -32.24
CA ASP A 74 -27.32 -26.61 -33.22
C ASP A 74 -26.35 -25.56 -32.63
N GLY A 75 -25.46 -26.00 -31.73
CA GLY A 75 -24.61 -25.12 -30.89
C GLY A 75 -23.76 -24.08 -31.62
N CYS A 76 -23.32 -24.34 -32.87
CA CYS A 76 -22.59 -23.35 -33.67
C CYS A 76 -23.52 -22.31 -34.31
N VAL A 77 -24.69 -22.74 -34.79
CA VAL A 77 -25.63 -21.91 -35.57
C VAL A 77 -26.33 -20.88 -34.68
N ALA A 78 -26.51 -21.19 -33.39
CA ALA A 78 -27.03 -20.24 -32.40
C ALA A 78 -26.20 -18.94 -32.33
N CYS A 79 -24.89 -19.02 -32.55
CA CYS A 79 -23.98 -17.86 -32.55
C CYS A 79 -23.54 -17.44 -33.96
N HIS A 80 -23.53 -18.38 -34.91
CA HIS A 80 -23.08 -18.18 -36.30
C HIS A 80 -24.16 -18.62 -37.30
N PRO A 81 -25.22 -17.82 -37.51
CA PRO A 81 -26.24 -18.13 -38.50
C PRO A 81 -25.64 -18.04 -39.92
N PRO A 82 -25.69 -19.12 -40.71
CA PRO A 82 -25.05 -19.17 -42.02
C PRO A 82 -25.81 -18.38 -43.10
N HIS A 83 -27.07 -18.00 -42.83
CA HIS A 83 -27.94 -17.27 -43.76
C HIS A 83 -28.21 -15.82 -43.32
N ALA A 84 -27.34 -15.25 -42.48
CA ALA A 84 -27.45 -13.86 -42.07
C ALA A 84 -26.61 -12.94 -42.97
N GLU A 85 -27.18 -11.80 -43.37
CA GLU A 85 -26.50 -10.77 -44.17
C GLU A 85 -25.27 -10.18 -43.45
N LYS A 86 -25.36 -10.08 -42.11
CA LYS A 86 -24.26 -9.68 -41.22
C LYS A 86 -24.04 -10.73 -40.14
N PRO A 87 -22.80 -11.05 -39.76
CA PRO A 87 -22.53 -11.91 -38.60
C PRO A 87 -23.23 -11.35 -37.36
N LEU A 88 -23.82 -12.20 -36.49
CA LEU A 88 -24.58 -11.74 -35.30
C LEU A 88 -23.80 -10.75 -34.44
N MET A 89 -22.49 -10.97 -34.27
CA MET A 89 -21.58 -10.05 -33.58
C MET A 89 -21.67 -8.61 -34.10
N ARG A 90 -21.85 -8.42 -35.41
CA ARG A 90 -21.97 -7.10 -36.05
C ARG A 90 -23.41 -6.68 -36.31
N GLY A 91 -24.31 -7.63 -36.50
CA GLY A 91 -25.72 -7.37 -36.78
C GLY A 91 -26.50 -6.82 -35.58
N LEU A 92 -26.06 -7.14 -34.36
CA LEU A 92 -26.69 -6.65 -33.11
C LEU A 92 -26.22 -5.24 -32.69
N ALA A 93 -25.07 -4.78 -33.17
CA ALA A 93 -24.52 -3.49 -32.79
C ALA A 93 -24.99 -2.38 -33.74
N LYS A 94 -26.01 -1.61 -33.31
CA LYS A 94 -26.39 -0.34 -33.97
C LYS A 94 -25.46 0.82 -33.57
N SER A 95 -24.86 0.72 -32.39
CA SER A 95 -23.84 1.63 -31.80
C SER A 95 -23.11 0.89 -30.67
N GLY A 96 -21.85 1.24 -30.37
CA GLY A 96 -21.06 0.62 -29.31
C GLY A 96 -20.14 -0.52 -29.77
N GLU A 97 -19.42 -1.16 -28.84
CA GLU A 97 -18.50 -2.25 -29.16
C GLU A 97 -19.25 -3.52 -29.58
N PRO A 98 -19.01 -4.08 -30.77
CA PRO A 98 -19.78 -5.22 -31.26
C PRO A 98 -19.63 -6.49 -30.41
N ASN A 99 -18.45 -6.77 -29.84
CA ASN A 99 -18.27 -7.97 -29.02
C ASN A 99 -19.00 -7.89 -27.69
N GLU A 100 -18.94 -6.76 -27.00
CA GLU A 100 -19.61 -6.50 -25.74
C GLU A 100 -21.14 -6.49 -25.94
N THR A 101 -21.62 -5.79 -26.98
CA THR A 101 -23.06 -5.74 -27.31
C THR A 101 -23.61 -7.14 -27.58
N PHE A 102 -22.87 -7.96 -28.32
CA PHE A 102 -23.27 -9.34 -28.57
C PHE A 102 -23.35 -10.17 -27.29
N CYS A 103 -22.27 -10.22 -26.49
CA CYS A 103 -22.22 -11.07 -25.29
C CYS A 103 -23.29 -10.65 -24.27
N ARG A 104 -23.51 -9.35 -24.11
CA ARG A 104 -24.48 -8.79 -23.16
C ARG A 104 -25.93 -8.94 -23.61
N SER A 105 -26.18 -9.15 -24.91
CA SER A 105 -27.53 -9.46 -25.39
C SER A 105 -28.15 -10.68 -24.70
N CYS A 106 -27.32 -11.64 -24.26
CA CYS A 106 -27.72 -12.80 -23.45
C CYS A 106 -27.35 -12.66 -21.97
N HIS A 107 -26.11 -12.24 -21.65
CA HIS A 107 -25.60 -12.19 -20.27
C HIS A 107 -26.11 -10.99 -19.45
N GLY A 108 -26.75 -10.01 -20.09
CA GLY A 108 -27.34 -8.84 -19.43
C GLY A 108 -26.32 -7.87 -18.84
N GLU A 109 -26.80 -7.00 -17.93
CA GLU A 109 -25.99 -5.99 -17.24
C GLU A 109 -25.14 -6.57 -16.10
N GLY A 110 -25.43 -7.79 -15.63
CA GLY A 110 -24.76 -8.43 -14.49
C GLY A 110 -23.30 -8.86 -14.74
N MET A 111 -22.86 -8.87 -16.01
CA MET A 111 -21.48 -9.17 -16.41
C MET A 111 -20.75 -7.95 -16.98
N LYS A 112 -21.11 -6.73 -16.59
CA LYS A 112 -20.34 -5.54 -16.99
C LYS A 112 -18.87 -5.75 -16.62
N PRO A 113 -17.89 -5.53 -17.51
CA PRO A 113 -16.46 -5.50 -17.17
C PRO A 113 -16.04 -4.20 -16.48
N SER A 114 -14.87 -4.18 -15.83
CA SER A 114 -14.27 -2.94 -15.32
C SER A 114 -14.04 -1.96 -16.47
N PRO A 115 -14.29 -0.64 -16.32
CA PRO A 115 -14.05 0.35 -17.39
C PRO A 115 -12.65 0.27 -18.00
N SER A 116 -11.63 -0.03 -17.19
CA SER A 116 -10.24 -0.20 -17.64
C SER A 116 -10.02 -1.44 -18.52
N HIS A 117 -10.93 -2.42 -18.49
CA HIS A 117 -10.91 -3.64 -19.30
C HIS A 117 -12.03 -3.63 -20.37
N THR A 118 -12.26 -2.45 -20.97
CA THR A 118 -13.21 -2.23 -22.07
C THR A 118 -12.59 -1.37 -23.18
N MET A 119 -13.38 -1.05 -24.21
CA MET A 119 -13.02 -0.03 -25.19
C MET A 119 -12.84 1.39 -24.62
N PHE A 120 -13.37 1.66 -23.42
CA PHE A 120 -13.19 2.94 -22.72
C PHE A 120 -11.89 3.00 -21.91
N GLY A 121 -11.21 1.86 -21.74
CA GLY A 121 -9.94 1.76 -21.04
C GLY A 121 -8.76 2.23 -21.90
N ALA A 122 -7.62 2.44 -21.23
CA ALA A 122 -6.38 2.72 -21.94
C ALA A 122 -5.97 1.53 -22.83
N PRO A 123 -5.58 1.79 -24.10
CA PRO A 123 -4.96 0.83 -25.00
C PRO A 123 -3.86 -0.07 -24.37
N PRO A 124 -4.08 -1.38 -24.20
CA PRO A 124 -3.07 -2.25 -23.59
C PRO A 124 -1.89 -2.52 -24.53
N TRP A 125 -2.04 -2.33 -25.85
CA TRP A 125 -0.96 -2.57 -26.84
C TRP A 125 0.22 -1.60 -26.73
N LYS A 126 0.08 -0.52 -25.95
CA LYS A 126 1.23 0.31 -25.56
C LYS A 126 2.17 -0.42 -24.60
N MET A 127 1.75 -1.55 -24.03
CA MET A 127 2.59 -2.45 -23.24
C MET A 127 3.22 -3.51 -24.16
N ALA A 128 4.53 -3.72 -24.01
CA ALA A 128 5.33 -4.59 -24.91
C ALA A 128 4.98 -6.10 -24.85
N THR A 129 4.10 -6.54 -23.93
CA THR A 129 3.92 -7.96 -23.58
C THR A 129 2.55 -8.55 -23.89
N VAL A 130 1.68 -7.83 -24.62
CA VAL A 130 0.30 -8.31 -24.85
C VAL A 130 0.26 -9.44 -25.88
N SER A 131 0.16 -10.68 -25.40
CA SER A 131 -0.04 -11.89 -26.23
C SER A 131 -1.51 -12.30 -26.38
N LEU A 132 -2.43 -11.61 -25.71
CA LEU A 132 -3.88 -11.85 -25.79
C LEU A 132 -4.50 -11.12 -26.99
N PRO A 133 -5.57 -11.66 -27.60
CA PRO A 133 -6.23 -11.00 -28.71
C PRO A 133 -6.90 -9.71 -28.27
N LEU A 134 -6.61 -8.65 -29.01
CA LEU A 134 -7.18 -7.32 -28.85
C LEU A 134 -8.12 -7.01 -30.03
N PHE A 135 -9.04 -6.07 -29.85
CA PHE A 135 -10.12 -5.82 -30.81
C PHE A 135 -10.29 -4.34 -31.13
N ASN A 136 -10.41 -4.01 -32.41
CA ASN A 136 -10.71 -2.64 -32.82
C ASN A 136 -12.19 -2.32 -32.58
N VAL A 137 -12.59 -1.09 -32.87
CA VAL A 137 -13.98 -0.60 -32.70
C VAL A 137 -15.00 -1.38 -33.53
N ASP A 138 -14.59 -2.05 -34.61
CA ASP A 138 -15.46 -2.91 -35.44
C ASP A 138 -15.60 -4.35 -34.91
N GLY A 139 -15.02 -4.61 -33.73
CA GLY A 139 -14.94 -5.95 -33.14
C GLY A 139 -14.01 -6.91 -33.87
N LYS A 140 -13.17 -6.43 -34.80
CA LYS A 140 -12.15 -7.26 -35.49
C LYS A 140 -10.89 -7.35 -34.64
N ARG A 141 -10.21 -8.49 -34.71
CA ARG A 141 -8.88 -8.63 -34.09
C ARG A 141 -7.94 -7.58 -34.66
N SER A 142 -7.23 -6.91 -33.76
CA SER A 142 -6.24 -5.89 -34.09
C SER A 142 -5.16 -5.91 -33.02
N SER A 143 -3.88 -5.93 -33.41
CA SER A 143 -2.77 -5.80 -32.46
C SER A 143 -2.74 -4.43 -31.76
N LYS A 144 -3.46 -3.43 -32.29
CA LYS A 144 -3.63 -2.08 -31.72
C LYS A 144 -5.08 -1.84 -31.31
N GLY A 145 -5.72 -2.85 -30.72
CA GLY A 145 -7.13 -2.84 -30.33
C GLY A 145 -7.34 -2.83 -28.81
N PHE A 146 -8.56 -2.56 -28.37
CA PHE A 146 -8.92 -2.52 -26.96
C PHE A 146 -9.22 -3.92 -26.41
N MET A 147 -9.39 -4.00 -25.09
CA MET A 147 -9.86 -5.22 -24.44
C MET A 147 -11.37 -5.32 -24.57
N THR A 148 -11.85 -6.52 -24.88
CA THR A 148 -13.27 -6.86 -24.95
C THR A 148 -13.47 -8.25 -24.33
N CYS A 149 -14.71 -8.73 -24.15
CA CYS A 149 -14.94 -10.04 -23.50
C CYS A 149 -14.09 -11.18 -24.13
N PRO A 150 -13.96 -11.29 -25.47
CA PRO A 150 -13.11 -12.29 -26.11
C PRO A 150 -11.59 -12.12 -25.91
N THR A 151 -11.12 -11.01 -25.32
CA THR A 151 -9.71 -10.87 -24.90
C THR A 151 -9.39 -11.84 -23.77
N CYS A 152 -10.27 -11.94 -22.77
CA CYS A 152 -10.09 -12.85 -21.64
C CYS A 152 -10.76 -14.21 -21.86
N HIS A 153 -11.91 -14.22 -22.53
CA HIS A 153 -12.70 -15.43 -22.76
C HIS A 153 -12.50 -16.00 -24.17
N ASN A 154 -12.64 -17.31 -24.30
CA ASN A 154 -12.67 -18.03 -25.56
C ASN A 154 -13.81 -19.04 -25.55
N VAL A 155 -14.93 -18.67 -26.15
CA VAL A 155 -16.10 -19.56 -26.30
C VAL A 155 -15.82 -20.77 -27.19
N HIS A 156 -14.72 -20.76 -27.95
CA HIS A 156 -14.30 -21.89 -28.78
C HIS A 156 -13.31 -22.84 -28.08
N SER A 157 -12.92 -22.58 -26.82
CA SER A 157 -12.07 -23.51 -26.06
C SER A 157 -12.90 -24.59 -25.37
N ASP A 158 -12.23 -25.64 -24.93
CA ASP A 158 -12.78 -26.69 -24.08
C ASP A 158 -12.81 -26.32 -22.58
N ASN A 159 -12.49 -25.08 -22.23
CA ASN A 159 -12.36 -24.67 -20.84
C ASN A 159 -13.72 -24.49 -20.16
N ARG A 160 -13.97 -25.29 -19.12
CA ARG A 160 -15.18 -25.21 -18.26
C ARG A 160 -15.09 -24.15 -17.16
N LEU A 161 -13.91 -23.58 -16.91
CA LEU A 161 -13.68 -22.49 -15.96
C LEU A 161 -14.10 -21.15 -16.59
N GLY A 162 -15.41 -20.93 -16.76
CA GLY A 162 -15.94 -19.66 -17.26
C GLY A 162 -15.47 -19.27 -18.67
N SER A 163 -15.03 -20.23 -19.49
CA SER A 163 -14.45 -19.99 -20.82
C SER A 163 -13.18 -19.14 -20.84
N PHE A 164 -12.39 -19.06 -19.77
CA PHE A 164 -11.13 -18.28 -19.82
C PHE A 164 -10.15 -18.85 -20.85
N ARG A 165 -9.36 -17.97 -21.51
CA ARG A 165 -8.27 -18.37 -22.43
C ARG A 165 -7.12 -19.09 -21.73
N LYS A 166 -6.84 -18.68 -20.49
CA LYS A 166 -5.88 -19.29 -19.58
C LYS A 166 -6.54 -19.32 -18.21
N ASP A 167 -6.25 -20.33 -17.42
CA ASP A 167 -6.72 -20.38 -16.04
C ASP A 167 -6.27 -19.11 -15.30
N PRO A 168 -7.20 -18.26 -14.80
CA PRO A 168 -6.82 -17.07 -14.04
C PRO A 168 -6.10 -17.40 -12.73
N GLU A 169 -6.20 -18.64 -12.27
CA GLU A 169 -5.68 -19.09 -10.99
C GLU A 169 -4.33 -19.83 -11.11
N ALA A 170 -3.83 -20.06 -12.33
CA ALA A 170 -2.49 -20.61 -12.53
C ALA A 170 -1.39 -19.58 -12.18
N GLY A 171 -0.19 -20.04 -11.83
CA GLY A 171 0.96 -19.15 -11.55
C GLY A 171 1.40 -18.27 -12.74
N GLU A 172 1.04 -18.68 -13.96
CA GLU A 172 1.14 -17.87 -15.19
C GLU A 172 -0.25 -17.58 -15.77
N GLY A 173 -1.17 -17.25 -14.87
CA GLY A 173 -2.56 -17.03 -15.21
C GLY A 173 -2.80 -15.87 -16.16
N ILE A 174 -4.04 -15.74 -16.60
CA ILE A 174 -4.41 -14.76 -17.64
C ILE A 174 -4.07 -13.31 -17.23
N CYS A 175 -4.23 -12.97 -15.96
CA CYS A 175 -4.00 -11.63 -15.43
C CYS A 175 -2.55 -11.17 -15.60
N VAL A 176 -1.58 -12.02 -15.24
CA VAL A 176 -0.15 -11.70 -15.29
C VAL A 176 0.42 -11.67 -16.72
N THR A 177 -0.37 -12.08 -17.73
CA THR A 177 0.00 -11.89 -19.14
C THR A 177 0.07 -10.39 -19.50
N CYS A 178 -0.75 -9.55 -18.85
CA CYS A 178 -0.67 -8.08 -18.98
C CYS A 178 -0.10 -7.43 -17.70
N HIS A 179 -0.48 -7.92 -16.52
CA HIS A 179 -0.04 -7.43 -15.22
C HIS A 179 1.21 -8.17 -14.71
N THR A 180 2.28 -8.15 -15.51
CA THR A 180 3.49 -8.95 -15.25
C THR A 180 4.15 -8.59 -13.92
N LYS A 181 4.14 -7.30 -13.55
CA LYS A 181 4.71 -6.80 -12.28
C LYS A 181 3.97 -7.34 -11.06
N GLN A 182 2.71 -7.73 -11.20
CA GLN A 182 1.88 -8.24 -10.09
C GLN A 182 2.10 -9.73 -9.83
N LYS A 183 2.89 -10.44 -10.66
CA LYS A 183 3.23 -11.86 -10.46
C LYS A 183 3.88 -12.14 -9.09
N VAL A 184 4.51 -11.14 -8.49
CA VAL A 184 5.20 -11.23 -7.18
C VAL A 184 4.27 -11.70 -6.05
N ILE A 185 2.95 -11.47 -6.13
CA ILE A 185 2.02 -11.95 -5.11
C ILE A 185 1.92 -13.48 -5.08
N ALA A 186 2.14 -14.16 -6.21
CA ALA A 186 2.01 -15.61 -6.30
C ALA A 186 3.12 -16.31 -5.50
N GLY A 187 2.73 -17.24 -4.62
CA GLY A 187 3.66 -17.90 -3.71
C GLY A 187 4.13 -17.05 -2.53
N SER A 188 3.70 -15.79 -2.43
CA SER A 188 4.06 -14.91 -1.32
C SER A 188 3.21 -15.19 -0.05
N SER A 189 3.48 -14.50 1.05
CA SER A 189 2.67 -14.62 2.28
C SER A 189 1.26 -14.03 2.16
N HIS A 190 1.03 -13.20 1.14
CA HIS A 190 -0.27 -12.63 0.77
C HIS A 190 -0.92 -13.34 -0.42
N ASP A 191 -0.38 -14.49 -0.84
CA ASP A 191 -1.06 -15.37 -1.79
C ASP A 191 -2.31 -15.99 -1.12
N PRO A 192 -3.54 -15.62 -1.53
CA PRO A 192 -4.74 -16.14 -0.89
C PRO A 192 -4.88 -17.66 -1.04
N LYS A 193 -4.24 -18.26 -2.05
CA LYS A 193 -4.20 -19.72 -2.21
C LYS A 193 -3.46 -20.43 -1.08
N LYS A 194 -2.40 -19.81 -0.55
CA LYS A 194 -1.70 -20.32 0.65
C LYS A 194 -2.52 -20.19 1.93
N ARG A 195 -3.64 -19.47 1.87
CA ARG A 195 -4.59 -19.27 2.99
C ARG A 195 -5.91 -20.01 2.78
N GLY A 196 -5.97 -20.94 1.81
CA GLY A 196 -7.14 -21.79 1.57
C GLY A 196 -8.17 -21.22 0.60
N SER A 197 -7.93 -20.06 -0.02
CA SER A 197 -8.79 -19.60 -1.12
C SER A 197 -8.53 -20.40 -2.39
N ASN A 198 -9.57 -20.70 -3.15
CA ASN A 198 -9.45 -21.26 -4.50
C ASN A 198 -9.08 -20.19 -5.55
N ARG A 199 -9.05 -18.92 -5.15
CA ARG A 199 -8.75 -17.77 -6.02
C ARG A 199 -7.55 -17.00 -5.49
N GLN A 200 -6.73 -16.48 -6.40
CA GLN A 200 -5.57 -15.64 -6.13
C GLN A 200 -5.94 -14.19 -6.44
N CYS A 201 -5.93 -13.79 -7.71
CA CYS A 201 -6.25 -12.41 -8.10
C CYS A 201 -7.74 -12.09 -7.88
N LEU A 202 -8.61 -13.03 -8.26
CA LEU A 202 -10.06 -12.86 -8.20
C LEU A 202 -10.63 -12.88 -6.77
N GLN A 203 -9.83 -13.24 -5.77
CA GLN A 203 -10.22 -13.12 -4.36
C GLN A 203 -10.39 -11.64 -3.97
N CYS A 204 -9.48 -10.77 -4.42
CA CYS A 204 -9.50 -9.34 -4.08
C CYS A 204 -10.07 -8.47 -5.22
N HIS A 205 -9.98 -8.96 -6.46
CA HIS A 205 -10.31 -8.22 -7.68
C HIS A 205 -11.38 -8.93 -8.51
N PRO A 206 -12.66 -8.88 -8.11
CA PRO A 206 -13.73 -9.35 -8.98
C PRO A 206 -13.77 -8.51 -10.26
N VAL A 207 -13.64 -9.17 -11.41
CA VAL A 207 -13.54 -8.51 -12.72
C VAL A 207 -14.90 -8.24 -13.38
N HIS A 208 -15.98 -8.83 -12.87
CA HIS A 208 -17.38 -8.63 -13.27
C HIS A 208 -18.22 -8.19 -12.06
N ALA A 209 -19.20 -7.30 -12.26
CA ALA A 209 -20.11 -6.83 -11.20
C ALA A 209 -21.39 -6.21 -11.83
N ALA A 210 -22.48 -6.13 -11.07
CA ALA A 210 -23.71 -5.48 -11.52
C ALA A 210 -23.61 -3.95 -11.48
N GLU A 211 -24.57 -3.27 -12.10
CA GLU A 211 -24.64 -1.81 -12.18
C GLU A 211 -24.92 -1.18 -10.80
N GLY A 212 -24.13 -0.20 -10.40
CA GLY A 212 -24.17 0.40 -9.06
C GLY A 212 -23.25 -0.26 -8.03
N ASP A 213 -22.79 -1.49 -8.29
CA ASP A 213 -21.88 -2.24 -7.41
C ASP A 213 -20.40 -1.92 -7.66
N ARG A 214 -20.10 -1.33 -8.82
CA ARG A 214 -18.75 -0.86 -9.17
C ARG A 214 -18.55 0.55 -8.74
N PRO A 215 -17.47 0.76 -8.01
CA PRO A 215 -16.42 1.53 -8.67
C PRO A 215 -15.21 0.66 -9.11
N PRO A 216 -14.07 1.21 -9.61
CA PRO A 216 -12.92 0.46 -10.12
C PRO A 216 -12.46 -0.70 -9.23
N VAL A 217 -11.54 -1.54 -9.70
CA VAL A 217 -11.02 -2.75 -9.04
C VAL A 217 -10.56 -2.57 -7.56
N TRP A 218 -10.40 -1.33 -7.10
CA TRP A 218 -10.01 -0.85 -5.76
C TRP A 218 -11.18 -0.43 -4.87
N GLU A 219 -12.37 -0.49 -5.43
CA GLU A 219 -13.47 0.34 -5.06
C GLU A 219 -14.67 -0.62 -4.93
N LEU A 220 -14.60 -1.56 -3.98
CA LEU A 220 -15.74 -2.42 -3.59
C LEU A 220 -16.55 -1.74 -2.49
N ARG A 221 -17.87 -1.63 -2.67
CA ARG A 221 -18.81 -1.17 -1.63
C ARG A 221 -18.94 -2.23 -0.54
N VAL A 222 -17.95 -2.32 0.35
CA VAL A 222 -18.05 -3.12 1.58
C VAL A 222 -18.51 -2.18 2.67
N SER A 223 -19.62 -2.45 3.37
CA SER A 223 -19.99 -1.70 4.58
C SER A 223 -19.00 -1.99 5.71
N GLY A 224 -18.46 -0.98 6.37
CA GLY A 224 -17.49 -1.18 7.47
C GLY A 224 -16.63 0.04 7.79
N LEU A 225 -15.71 -0.12 8.73
CA LEU A 225 -14.79 0.91 9.19
C LEU A 225 -13.67 1.17 8.17
N GLY A 226 -13.21 2.43 8.08
CA GLY A 226 -12.05 2.83 7.26
C GLY A 226 -12.33 3.06 5.77
N SER A 227 -11.28 3.38 5.02
CA SER A 227 -11.29 3.53 3.56
C SER A 227 -11.66 2.22 2.87
N TRP A 228 -12.10 2.32 1.61
CA TRP A 228 -12.48 1.12 0.86
C TRP A 228 -11.33 0.14 0.63
N ASN A 229 -10.09 0.63 0.54
CA ASN A 229 -8.91 -0.23 0.44
C ASN A 229 -8.67 -1.02 1.73
N ASP A 230 -8.82 -0.36 2.88
CA ASP A 230 -8.58 -1.00 4.19
C ASP A 230 -9.63 -2.04 4.53
N ARG A 231 -10.89 -1.84 4.10
CA ARG A 231 -11.96 -2.84 4.25
C ARG A 231 -11.65 -4.16 3.54
N LYS A 232 -10.84 -4.16 2.47
CA LYS A 232 -10.43 -5.40 1.79
C LYS A 232 -9.44 -6.19 2.64
N CYS A 233 -8.52 -5.48 3.29
CA CYS A 233 -7.58 -6.07 4.24
C CYS A 233 -8.35 -6.59 5.47
N ILE A 234 -9.23 -5.75 6.01
CA ILE A 234 -10.10 -5.96 7.17
C ILE A 234 -11.40 -6.66 6.73
N SER A 235 -11.27 -7.71 5.93
CA SER A 235 -12.39 -8.56 5.54
C SER A 235 -12.49 -9.77 6.45
N SER A 236 -13.68 -10.39 6.45
CA SER A 236 -14.00 -11.57 7.24
C SER A 236 -13.09 -12.76 6.98
N ASP A 237 -12.17 -12.74 6.02
CA ASP A 237 -11.42 -13.93 5.63
C ASP A 237 -9.91 -13.80 5.86
N CYS A 238 -9.40 -12.61 6.21
CA CYS A 238 -7.95 -12.36 6.32
C CYS A 238 -7.58 -11.62 7.61
N HIS A 239 -7.65 -10.29 7.65
CA HIS A 239 -7.35 -9.52 8.86
C HIS A 239 -8.65 -9.22 9.63
N LYS A 240 -9.30 -10.26 10.14
CA LYS A 240 -10.53 -10.17 10.94
C LYS A 240 -10.30 -9.32 12.19
N VAL A 241 -10.92 -8.16 12.25
CA VAL A 241 -10.84 -7.28 13.42
C VAL A 241 -12.18 -6.62 13.65
N GLU A 242 -12.67 -6.69 14.89
CA GLU A 242 -13.94 -6.05 15.29
C GLU A 242 -13.83 -4.51 15.24
N SER A 243 -12.61 -4.00 15.45
CA SER A 243 -12.23 -2.60 15.30
C SER A 243 -10.76 -2.49 14.94
N LEU A 244 -10.34 -1.34 14.39
CA LEU A 244 -8.92 -1.05 14.16
C LEU A 244 -8.11 -1.06 15.47
N GLN A 245 -8.70 -0.71 16.61
CA GLN A 245 -8.04 -0.68 17.91
C GLN A 245 -7.81 -2.08 18.50
N ASN A 246 -8.66 -3.05 18.14
CA ASN A 246 -8.59 -4.44 18.59
C ASN A 246 -7.94 -5.37 17.55
N SER A 247 -7.30 -4.80 16.54
CA SER A 247 -6.69 -5.57 15.47
C SER A 247 -5.44 -6.31 15.92
N ALA A 248 -5.25 -7.53 15.43
CA ALA A 248 -3.99 -8.25 15.61
C ALA A 248 -2.79 -7.55 14.94
N PHE A 249 -3.03 -6.55 14.11
CA PHE A 249 -2.02 -5.78 13.37
C PHE A 249 -2.03 -4.29 13.73
N HIS A 250 -3.13 -3.80 14.31
CA HIS A 250 -3.30 -2.40 14.71
C HIS A 250 -3.86 -2.35 16.13
N SER A 251 -3.19 -1.66 17.06
CA SER A 251 -3.65 -1.48 18.44
C SER A 251 -3.59 -0.01 18.83
N LYS A 252 -3.94 0.35 20.07
CA LYS A 252 -3.71 1.72 20.60
C LYS A 252 -2.25 2.19 20.42
N ARG A 253 -1.30 1.24 20.34
CA ARG A 253 0.14 1.45 20.14
C ARG A 253 0.58 1.26 18.69
N SER A 254 -0.26 1.62 17.73
CA SER A 254 0.05 1.53 16.31
C SER A 254 -0.07 2.90 15.66
N HIS A 255 0.66 3.10 14.57
CA HIS A 255 0.57 4.29 13.75
C HIS A 255 -0.87 4.46 13.26
N PRO A 256 -1.45 5.67 13.38
CA PRO A 256 -2.83 5.89 13.00
C PRO A 256 -3.05 5.65 11.50
N VAL A 257 -4.17 4.98 11.19
CA VAL A 257 -4.69 4.77 9.84
C VAL A 257 -6.18 5.14 9.80
N ASN A 258 -6.72 5.37 8.61
CA ASN A 258 -8.06 5.89 8.37
C ASN A 258 -8.30 7.27 9.00
N ILE A 259 -7.24 8.08 9.02
CA ILE A 259 -7.26 9.48 9.45
C ILE A 259 -7.06 10.39 8.24
N VAL A 260 -7.71 11.55 8.26
CA VAL A 260 -7.48 12.62 7.27
C VAL A 260 -6.38 13.51 7.82
N VAL A 261 -5.38 13.79 6.99
CA VAL A 261 -4.27 14.67 7.33
C VAL A 261 -4.38 16.00 6.57
N ASP A 262 -3.91 17.09 7.18
CA ASP A 262 -3.87 18.39 6.52
C ASP A 262 -2.79 18.39 5.41
N GLU A 263 -3.15 18.95 4.26
CA GLU A 263 -2.45 18.84 2.98
C GLU A 263 -1.15 19.65 2.95
N LYS A 264 -1.01 20.67 3.82
CA LYS A 264 0.16 21.56 3.82
C LYS A 264 1.48 20.86 4.17
N ALA A 265 1.45 19.64 4.69
CA ALA A 265 2.63 18.95 5.21
C ALA A 265 2.95 17.58 4.57
N MET A 266 2.12 17.03 3.67
CA MET A 266 2.31 15.64 3.21
C MET A 266 2.08 15.41 1.70
N PRO A 267 2.89 14.55 1.04
CA PRO A 267 2.71 14.23 -0.38
C PRO A 267 1.41 13.45 -0.65
N SER A 268 0.52 14.02 -1.46
CA SER A 268 -0.75 13.37 -1.85
C SER A 268 -0.57 12.05 -2.61
N ALA A 269 0.61 11.79 -3.20
CA ALA A 269 0.88 10.63 -4.06
C ALA A 269 0.77 9.26 -3.36
N ILE A 270 0.96 9.21 -2.03
CA ILE A 270 0.82 7.98 -1.22
C ILE A 270 -0.44 7.99 -0.34
N LEU A 271 -1.22 9.07 -0.40
CA LEU A 271 -2.48 9.21 0.32
C LEU A 271 -3.65 8.81 -0.57
N TYR A 272 -4.73 8.45 0.08
CA TYR A 272 -5.93 7.95 -0.57
C TYR A 272 -7.14 8.80 -0.20
N ASP A 273 -8.16 8.78 -1.03
CA ASP A 273 -9.47 9.29 -0.67
C ASP A 273 -10.31 8.19 0.03
N PRO A 274 -11.46 8.52 0.62
CA PRO A 274 -12.32 7.52 1.28
C PRO A 274 -12.74 6.37 0.36
N TRP A 275 -12.77 6.61 -0.96
CA TRP A 275 -13.10 5.61 -1.97
C TRP A 275 -11.90 4.73 -2.35
N GLY A 276 -10.69 5.03 -1.89
CA GLY A 276 -9.50 4.23 -2.16
C GLY A 276 -8.76 4.62 -3.46
N ARG A 277 -9.03 5.81 -4.00
CA ARG A 277 -8.27 6.40 -5.11
C ARG A 277 -7.07 7.18 -4.56
N LYS A 278 -5.95 7.15 -5.29
CA LYS A 278 -4.73 7.89 -4.93
C LYS A 278 -4.93 9.40 -5.09
N GLY A 279 -4.14 10.19 -4.37
CA GLY A 279 -4.19 11.65 -4.45
C GLY A 279 -5.22 12.28 -3.51
N GLY A 280 -5.72 11.51 -2.53
CA GLY A 280 -6.58 12.05 -1.48
C GLY A 280 -5.78 12.53 -0.27
N LYS A 281 -6.45 12.63 0.88
CA LYS A 281 -5.89 13.15 2.14
C LYS A 281 -5.87 12.13 3.28
N MET A 282 -6.23 10.89 3.02
CA MET A 282 -6.36 9.84 4.03
C MET A 282 -5.12 8.96 4.07
N VAL A 283 -4.59 8.74 5.28
CA VAL A 283 -3.58 7.72 5.55
C VAL A 283 -4.29 6.39 5.73
N VAL A 284 -3.91 5.37 4.97
CA VAL A 284 -4.55 4.04 4.97
C VAL A 284 -3.47 2.95 4.99
N CYS A 285 -3.82 1.67 5.18
CA CYS A 285 -2.82 0.58 5.15
C CYS A 285 -2.01 0.58 3.83
N ALA A 286 -2.70 0.87 2.73
CA ALA A 286 -2.10 1.00 1.41
C ALA A 286 -1.22 2.24 1.23
N SER A 287 -1.13 3.16 2.20
CA SER A 287 -0.16 4.27 2.16
C SER A 287 1.26 3.78 2.42
N CYS A 288 1.44 2.76 3.25
CA CYS A 288 2.74 2.16 3.55
C CYS A 288 2.97 0.84 2.81
N HIS A 289 1.90 0.07 2.59
CA HIS A 289 1.98 -1.25 1.97
C HIS A 289 1.53 -1.27 0.50
N ASN A 290 2.11 -2.21 -0.25
CA ASN A 290 1.74 -2.59 -1.60
C ASN A 290 1.70 -4.13 -1.67
N ILE A 291 0.50 -4.70 -1.55
CA ILE A 291 0.26 -6.16 -1.55
C ILE A 291 0.75 -6.87 -2.82
N HIS A 292 0.92 -6.14 -3.92
CA HIS A 292 1.49 -6.69 -5.15
C HIS A 292 3.00 -6.83 -5.12
N GLY A 293 3.65 -6.44 -4.02
CA GLY A 293 5.09 -6.37 -3.89
C GLY A 293 5.64 -5.09 -4.52
N THR A 294 6.76 -4.64 -3.97
CA THR A 294 7.56 -3.57 -4.56
C THR A 294 8.99 -4.09 -4.68
N THR A 295 9.67 -3.69 -5.72
CA THR A 295 11.06 -4.07 -5.98
C THR A 295 11.96 -2.88 -5.69
N ASP A 296 13.08 -3.11 -5.03
CA ASP A 296 14.10 -2.10 -4.79
C ASP A 296 14.95 -1.84 -6.05
N ILE A 297 15.85 -0.87 -6.00
CA ILE A 297 16.68 -0.44 -7.14
C ILE A 297 17.56 -1.56 -7.71
N ASP A 298 17.93 -2.53 -6.87
CA ASP A 298 18.74 -3.69 -7.21
C ASP A 298 17.93 -4.89 -7.76
N GLY A 299 16.60 -4.76 -7.85
CA GLY A 299 15.72 -5.83 -8.31
C GLY A 299 15.24 -6.78 -7.20
N THR A 300 15.63 -6.57 -5.95
CA THR A 300 15.16 -7.39 -4.82
C THR A 300 13.75 -7.02 -4.38
N THR A 301 12.97 -8.00 -3.92
CA THR A 301 11.61 -7.72 -3.42
C THR A 301 11.67 -7.16 -2.01
N ILE A 302 11.08 -5.99 -1.81
CA ILE A 302 11.02 -5.32 -0.52
C ILE A 302 10.18 -6.16 0.45
N ALA A 303 10.77 -6.49 1.60
CA ALA A 303 10.13 -7.28 2.63
C ALA A 303 8.85 -6.63 3.17
N ASN A 304 7.95 -7.46 3.71
CA ASN A 304 6.69 -7.03 4.33
C ASN A 304 5.78 -6.19 3.41
N PHE A 305 5.98 -6.28 2.09
CA PHE A 305 5.15 -5.59 1.09
C PHE A 305 5.17 -4.08 1.28
N LEU A 306 6.28 -3.50 1.74
CA LEU A 306 6.38 -2.05 1.86
C LEU A 306 6.50 -1.39 0.49
N ARG A 307 6.06 -0.13 0.40
CA ARG A 307 6.22 0.69 -0.81
C ARG A 307 7.65 1.14 -1.04
N SER A 308 8.43 1.22 0.02
CA SER A 308 9.82 1.63 0.00
C SER A 308 10.56 0.89 1.12
N PRO A 309 11.88 0.71 0.99
CA PRO A 309 12.68 0.15 2.07
C PRO A 309 12.56 0.98 3.36
N GLN A 310 12.65 0.31 4.51
CA GLN A 310 12.82 1.00 5.79
C GLN A 310 14.24 1.52 5.95
N ALA A 311 15.23 0.83 5.37
CA ALA A 311 16.61 1.25 5.31
C ALA A 311 16.72 2.68 4.76
N GLY A 312 17.47 3.54 5.44
CA GLY A 312 17.64 4.94 5.07
C GLY A 312 16.40 5.81 5.31
N GLY A 313 15.33 5.27 5.90
CA GLY A 313 14.18 6.06 6.36
C GLY A 313 13.25 6.55 5.25
N VAL A 314 13.42 6.09 4.00
CA VAL A 314 12.70 6.59 2.82
C VAL A 314 11.18 6.51 2.99
N LEU A 315 10.68 5.38 3.51
CA LEU A 315 9.24 5.20 3.72
C LEU A 315 8.68 6.23 4.71
N CYS A 316 9.32 6.36 5.88
CA CYS A 316 8.89 7.28 6.94
C CYS A 316 9.04 8.74 6.51
N GLY A 317 10.18 9.06 5.87
CA GLY A 317 10.51 10.37 5.33
C GLY A 317 9.60 10.82 4.20
N THR A 318 8.74 9.95 3.66
CA THR A 318 7.70 10.42 2.74
C THR A 318 6.71 11.36 3.44
N CYS A 319 6.45 11.15 4.74
CA CYS A 319 5.60 12.04 5.55
C CYS A 319 6.39 12.83 6.61
N HIS A 320 7.44 12.25 7.19
CA HIS A 320 8.22 12.81 8.28
C HIS A 320 9.58 13.33 7.79
N GLN A 321 9.56 14.20 6.78
CA GLN A 321 10.78 14.73 6.13
C GLN A 321 11.67 15.49 7.11
N ASP A 322 11.07 16.23 8.03
CA ASP A 322 11.74 16.99 9.08
C ASP A 322 12.58 16.10 10.01
N LYS A 323 12.23 14.82 10.13
CA LYS A 323 12.97 13.85 10.95
C LYS A 323 14.18 13.27 10.23
N LEU A 324 14.31 13.43 8.91
CA LEU A 324 15.44 12.88 8.15
C LEU A 324 16.78 13.54 8.48
N SER A 325 16.79 14.67 9.21
CA SER A 325 18.03 15.26 9.71
C SER A 325 18.82 14.31 10.61
N LEU A 326 18.17 13.28 11.16
CA LEU A 326 18.83 12.26 11.97
C LEU A 326 19.84 11.38 11.17
N LEU A 327 19.77 11.32 9.83
CA LEU A 327 20.59 10.43 8.98
C LEU A 327 22.12 10.57 9.13
N PRO A 328 22.72 11.79 9.14
CA PRO A 328 24.16 11.97 9.40
C PRO A 328 24.58 11.69 10.84
N SER A 329 23.63 11.45 11.75
CA SER A 329 23.93 11.36 13.17
C SER A 329 24.34 9.97 13.64
N GLY A 330 24.96 9.87 14.83
CA GLY A 330 25.24 8.60 15.49
C GLY A 330 23.99 7.75 15.84
N HIS A 331 22.80 8.36 15.88
CA HIS A 331 21.52 7.67 16.09
C HIS A 331 20.91 7.13 14.79
N ASN A 332 21.57 7.29 13.63
CA ASN A 332 21.18 6.58 12.42
C ASN A 332 21.29 5.06 12.61
N MET A 333 22.36 4.57 13.25
CA MET A 333 22.55 3.16 13.57
C MET A 333 22.47 2.20 12.35
N ALA A 334 22.66 2.72 11.13
CA ALA A 334 22.64 1.94 9.89
C ALA A 334 23.67 0.81 9.85
N ASP A 335 24.81 0.99 10.51
CA ASP A 335 25.86 -0.03 10.60
C ASP A 335 25.45 -1.25 11.46
N LYS A 336 24.44 -1.10 12.32
CA LYS A 336 24.00 -2.14 13.26
C LYS A 336 22.65 -2.75 12.90
N TYR A 337 21.77 -1.99 12.26
CA TYR A 337 20.39 -2.41 12.04
C TYR A 337 19.94 -2.17 10.59
N PRO A 338 19.42 -3.20 9.90
CA PRO A 338 19.00 -3.07 8.49
C PRO A 338 17.73 -2.22 8.31
N ASN A 339 16.97 -1.95 9.37
CA ASN A 339 15.77 -1.10 9.36
C ASN A 339 16.03 0.32 9.93
N ALA A 340 17.30 0.68 10.11
CA ALA A 340 17.72 2.03 10.43
C ALA A 340 17.28 3.05 9.37
N PRO A 341 17.04 4.32 9.75
CA PRO A 341 17.29 4.86 11.09
C PRO A 341 16.11 4.75 12.07
N CYS A 342 14.89 4.64 11.57
CA CYS A 342 13.70 4.76 12.41
C CYS A 342 13.39 3.46 13.17
N GLY A 343 13.59 2.32 12.51
CA GLY A 343 13.13 1.01 12.98
C GLY A 343 13.79 0.47 14.27
N PRO A 344 15.04 0.84 14.64
CA PRO A 344 15.60 0.46 15.93
C PRO A 344 14.85 1.06 17.14
N CYS A 345 14.24 2.24 16.96
CA CYS A 345 13.52 2.95 18.02
C CYS A 345 12.00 2.83 17.89
N HIS A 346 11.48 2.85 16.67
CA HIS A 346 10.04 2.92 16.40
C HIS A 346 9.53 1.65 15.72
N VAL A 347 8.34 1.22 16.12
CA VAL A 347 7.60 0.15 15.43
C VAL A 347 6.22 0.65 15.08
N ALA A 348 5.91 0.70 13.79
CA ALA A 348 4.63 1.23 13.29
C ALA A 348 3.40 0.46 13.80
N HIS A 349 3.56 -0.79 14.23
CA HIS A 349 2.46 -1.63 14.71
C HIS A 349 2.79 -2.27 16.05
N LYS A 350 1.90 -2.13 17.05
CA LYS A 350 2.04 -2.77 18.37
C LYS A 350 3.37 -2.45 19.04
N ALA A 351 3.67 -1.16 19.11
CA ALA A 351 4.76 -0.65 19.92
C ALA A 351 4.67 -1.12 21.38
N LYS A 352 5.80 -1.07 22.08
CA LYS A 352 5.92 -1.50 23.47
C LYS A 352 5.46 -0.39 24.43
N SER A 353 5.67 0.87 24.07
CA SER A 353 5.11 2.02 24.79
C SER A 353 3.88 2.60 24.08
N ASP A 354 3.04 3.28 24.84
CA ASP A 354 2.03 4.21 24.31
C ASP A 354 2.68 5.49 23.76
N ASP A 355 3.93 5.76 24.14
CA ASP A 355 4.68 6.94 23.72
C ASP A 355 5.35 6.72 22.37
N PHE A 356 5.07 7.62 21.41
CA PHE A 356 5.80 7.76 20.13
C PHE A 356 6.06 6.46 19.36
N LEU A 357 5.19 5.46 19.49
CA LEU A 357 5.38 4.14 18.88
C LEU A 357 6.72 3.47 19.25
N TRP A 358 7.20 3.68 20.48
CA TRP A 358 8.47 3.15 20.96
C TRP A 358 8.51 1.61 20.92
N GLY A 359 9.43 1.07 20.14
CA GLY A 359 9.58 -0.35 19.83
C GLY A 359 10.29 -1.17 20.90
N VAL A 360 10.96 -0.51 21.84
CA VAL A 360 11.70 -1.13 22.94
C VAL A 360 10.92 -0.94 24.24
N TRP A 361 11.04 -1.86 25.19
CA TRP A 361 10.45 -1.62 26.52
C TRP A 361 11.18 -0.46 27.19
N PRO A 362 10.47 0.62 27.60
CA PRO A 362 11.10 1.70 28.34
C PRO A 362 11.74 1.17 29.63
N ALA A 363 12.84 1.79 30.06
CA ALA A 363 13.42 1.52 31.36
C ALA A 363 12.43 1.88 32.49
N LYS A 364 12.67 1.36 33.70
CA LYS A 364 11.92 1.80 34.89
C LYS A 364 12.53 3.09 35.44
N GLY A 365 11.70 4.00 35.88
CA GLY A 365 12.13 5.24 36.52
C GLY A 365 10.97 6.22 36.73
N PRO A 366 11.13 7.18 37.65
CA PRO A 366 10.10 8.15 38.00
C PRO A 366 9.80 9.16 36.89
N TYR A 367 10.72 9.34 35.92
CA TYR A 367 10.55 10.26 34.80
C TYR A 367 10.40 9.50 33.48
N ARG A 368 9.17 9.45 32.95
CA ARG A 368 8.84 8.71 31.73
C ARG A 368 9.65 9.15 30.50
N PRO A 369 9.96 10.44 30.25
CA PRO A 369 10.79 10.84 29.11
C PRO A 369 12.18 10.19 29.08
N ASN A 370 12.81 10.05 30.25
CA ASN A 370 14.16 9.47 30.36
C ASN A 370 14.15 7.95 30.16
N ASN A 371 13.03 7.30 30.48
CA ASN A 371 12.89 5.86 30.39
C ASN A 371 13.07 5.34 28.95
N LEU A 372 12.70 6.15 27.95
CA LEU A 372 12.92 5.83 26.53
C LEU A 372 14.42 5.78 26.21
N CYS A 373 15.17 6.83 26.56
CA CYS A 373 16.61 6.89 26.29
C CYS A 373 17.38 5.80 27.07
N ARG A 374 17.00 5.59 28.33
CA ARG A 374 17.61 4.62 29.24
C ARG A 374 17.30 3.17 28.90
N SER A 375 16.41 2.88 27.94
CA SER A 375 16.24 1.52 27.43
C SER A 375 17.49 1.01 26.72
N CYS A 376 18.32 1.92 26.21
CA CYS A 376 19.59 1.60 25.53
C CYS A 376 20.79 2.22 26.27
N HIS A 377 20.68 3.45 26.76
CA HIS A 377 21.75 4.14 27.50
C HIS A 377 21.73 3.77 28.99
N THR A 378 22.13 2.53 29.29
CA THR A 378 22.32 2.06 30.68
C THR A 378 23.75 2.31 31.15
N THR A 379 24.01 2.22 32.46
CA THR A 379 25.38 2.28 33.04
C THR A 379 26.34 1.30 32.38
N LYS A 380 25.85 0.14 31.93
CA LYS A 380 26.65 -0.92 31.30
C LYS A 380 26.80 -0.77 29.78
N ALA A 381 25.86 -0.11 29.11
CA ALA A 381 25.77 -0.05 27.65
C ALA A 381 26.18 1.30 27.04
N ARG A 382 26.46 2.30 27.87
CA ARG A 382 26.97 3.62 27.44
C ARG A 382 28.44 3.56 27.00
N PRO A 383 28.89 4.44 26.09
CA PRO A 383 30.30 4.64 25.81
C PRO A 383 31.11 4.91 27.09
N LYS A 384 32.35 4.40 27.18
CA LYS A 384 33.26 4.78 28.27
C LYS A 384 33.40 6.31 28.28
N ASN A 385 33.16 6.93 29.43
CA ASN A 385 33.22 8.38 29.69
C ASN A 385 31.99 9.20 29.28
N ASP A 386 30.90 8.59 28.80
CA ASP A 386 29.61 9.29 28.71
C ASP A 386 28.89 9.18 30.06
N PRO A 387 28.67 10.27 30.80
CA PRO A 387 27.91 10.19 32.02
C PRO A 387 26.41 10.04 31.75
N LEU A 388 25.72 9.47 32.73
CA LEU A 388 24.27 9.53 32.79
C LEU A 388 23.94 10.84 33.49
N MET A 389 23.12 11.69 32.87
CA MET A 389 22.56 12.96 33.39
C MET A 389 23.19 13.34 34.73
N GLN A 390 24.34 14.01 34.68
CA GLN A 390 25.01 14.41 35.89
C GLN A 390 24.31 15.62 36.49
N TYR A 391 24.30 15.60 37.80
CA TYR A 391 23.57 16.48 38.70
C TYR A 391 23.94 17.94 38.46
N HIS A 392 23.02 18.87 38.72
CA HIS A 392 23.42 20.24 38.99
C HIS A 392 24.09 20.28 40.37
N MET A 393 25.22 20.97 40.50
CA MET A 393 26.19 20.83 41.61
C MET A 393 25.72 21.38 42.97
N ARG A 394 24.46 21.80 43.10
CA ARG A 394 23.91 22.40 44.32
C ARG A 394 22.60 21.71 44.66
N ASP A 395 22.46 21.25 45.90
CA ASP A 395 21.28 20.57 46.43
C ASP A 395 20.70 21.39 47.59
N GLY A 396 19.39 21.55 47.63
CA GLY A 396 18.68 22.30 48.68
C GLY A 396 18.82 23.83 48.63
N GLU A 397 19.26 24.42 47.51
CA GLU A 397 19.33 25.88 47.33
C GLU A 397 18.21 26.41 46.44
N GLU A 398 17.64 27.56 46.84
CA GLU A 398 16.72 28.35 46.01
C GLU A 398 17.51 29.49 45.34
N ALA A 399 17.43 29.59 44.01
CA ALA A 399 17.93 30.73 43.27
C ALA A 399 16.74 31.55 42.74
N LEU A 400 16.63 32.80 43.19
CA LEU A 400 15.63 33.73 42.70
C LEU A 400 16.13 34.40 41.43
N THR A 401 15.40 34.22 40.34
CA THR A 401 15.66 34.87 39.05
C THR A 401 14.51 35.80 38.68
N GLU A 402 14.70 36.66 37.69
CA GLU A 402 13.61 37.48 37.13
C GLU A 402 12.45 36.64 36.56
N ARG A 403 12.71 35.36 36.30
CA ARG A 403 11.73 34.38 35.82
C ARG A 403 11.05 33.57 36.92
N GLY A 404 11.60 33.55 38.13
CA GLY A 404 11.02 32.81 39.26
C GLY A 404 12.06 32.05 40.06
N THR A 405 11.58 31.20 40.97
CA THR A 405 12.42 30.42 41.87
C THR A 405 12.91 29.16 41.17
N ILE A 406 14.23 29.00 41.12
CA ILE A 406 14.89 27.78 40.66
C ILE A 406 15.29 26.99 41.90
N TYR A 407 14.83 25.75 41.97
CA TYR A 407 15.20 24.84 43.04
C TYR A 407 16.34 23.96 42.56
N LEU A 408 17.53 24.30 43.02
CA LEU A 408 18.73 23.49 42.84
C LEU A 408 18.64 22.35 43.86
N GLN A 409 17.77 21.38 43.58
CA GLN A 409 17.60 20.16 44.36
C GLN A 409 17.46 18.95 43.44
N TRP A 410 17.67 17.74 43.94
CA TRP A 410 17.44 16.54 43.14
C TRP A 410 15.95 16.18 43.03
N PRO A 411 15.39 16.00 41.82
CA PRO A 411 15.92 16.38 40.50
C PRO A 411 15.70 17.87 40.21
N MET A 412 16.61 18.46 39.42
CA MET A 412 16.66 19.91 39.19
C MET A 412 15.31 20.40 38.69
N PHE A 413 14.64 21.22 39.51
CA PHE A 413 13.31 21.75 39.24
C PHE A 413 13.44 23.26 39.00
N LEU A 414 12.93 23.70 37.86
CA LEU A 414 13.00 25.09 37.43
C LEU A 414 11.59 25.63 37.22
N ILE A 415 11.46 26.96 37.28
CA ILE A 415 10.27 27.66 36.86
C ILE A 415 10.66 28.52 35.65
N ASP A 416 10.15 28.17 34.47
CA ASP A 416 10.20 29.01 33.28
C ASP A 416 8.78 29.51 32.96
N PRO A 417 8.43 30.75 33.33
CA PRO A 417 7.13 31.34 33.03
C PRO A 417 7.06 31.86 31.58
N TRP A 418 8.14 31.74 30.79
CA TRP A 418 8.17 32.21 29.40
C TRP A 418 6.97 31.68 28.60
N PRO A 419 6.64 30.37 28.61
CA PRO A 419 5.52 29.85 27.84
C PRO A 419 4.17 30.44 28.28
N LEU A 420 4.03 30.75 29.58
CA LEU A 420 2.81 31.37 30.12
C LEU A 420 2.66 32.84 29.71
N LYS A 421 3.77 33.54 29.42
CA LYS A 421 3.80 34.96 29.10
C LYS A 421 3.78 35.25 27.60
N SER A 422 4.41 34.40 26.79
CA SER A 422 4.62 34.63 25.36
C SER A 422 3.75 33.79 24.44
N ASP A 423 3.10 32.72 24.95
CA ASP A 423 2.45 31.69 24.13
C ASP A 423 3.43 31.00 23.14
N GLU A 424 4.75 31.12 23.38
CA GLU A 424 5.81 30.47 22.59
C GLU A 424 6.40 29.26 23.32
N GLU A 425 6.97 28.30 22.57
CA GLU A 425 7.70 27.19 23.17
C GLU A 425 8.94 27.67 23.94
N PRO A 426 9.20 27.11 25.14
CA PRO A 426 10.40 27.45 25.90
C PRO A 426 11.65 27.02 25.13
N ALA A 427 12.71 27.83 25.19
CA ALA A 427 14.00 27.51 24.60
C ALA A 427 14.54 26.16 25.11
N VAL A 428 14.34 25.87 26.40
CA VAL A 428 14.66 24.60 27.05
C VAL A 428 13.42 24.14 27.81
N PRO A 429 12.64 23.17 27.30
CA PRO A 429 11.40 22.75 27.96
C PRO A 429 11.68 21.99 29.25
N LEU A 430 10.83 22.23 30.25
CA LEU A 430 10.79 21.50 31.50
C LEU A 430 9.68 20.46 31.44
N PHE A 431 9.84 19.36 32.16
CA PHE A 431 8.87 18.27 32.14
C PHE A 431 8.50 17.79 33.54
N ASP A 432 7.26 17.35 33.68
CA ASP A 432 6.81 16.59 34.85
C ASP A 432 7.23 15.10 34.77
N GLN A 433 6.75 14.29 35.71
CA GLN A 433 7.07 12.86 35.78
C GLN A 433 6.46 12.07 34.60
N GLU A 434 5.30 12.53 34.13
CA GLU A 434 4.53 11.97 33.03
C GLU A 434 5.17 12.28 31.67
N GLY A 435 5.93 13.37 31.60
CA GLY A 435 6.61 13.84 30.40
C GLY A 435 5.89 14.94 29.63
N GLU A 436 4.93 15.60 30.27
CA GLU A 436 4.26 16.79 29.73
C GLU A 436 5.13 18.03 29.93
N ILE A 437 5.06 18.97 29.00
CA ILE A 437 5.77 20.24 29.12
C ILE A 437 5.03 21.11 30.13
N VAL A 438 5.72 21.51 31.19
CA VAL A 438 5.17 22.34 32.26
C VAL A 438 6.04 23.58 32.46
N SER A 439 5.45 24.66 32.99
CA SER A 439 6.18 25.88 33.34
C SER A 439 7.08 25.68 34.57
N ASP A 440 6.76 24.70 35.42
CA ASP A 440 7.39 24.43 36.69
C ASP A 440 7.69 22.93 36.77
N GLY A 441 8.87 22.53 36.31
CA GLY A 441 9.20 21.13 36.11
C GLY A 441 10.68 20.85 36.15
N SER A 442 11.04 19.60 35.90
CA SER A 442 12.42 19.17 35.96
C SER A 442 13.07 19.08 34.58
N LEU A 443 14.37 19.36 34.51
CA LEU A 443 15.15 19.09 33.29
C LEU A 443 15.28 17.59 33.04
N GLN A 444 14.92 17.17 31.83
CA GLN A 444 14.98 15.78 31.36
C GLN A 444 15.90 15.67 30.15
N CYS A 445 16.20 14.44 29.69
CA CYS A 445 17.04 14.25 28.51
C CYS A 445 16.52 15.05 27.31
N LYS A 446 15.19 15.09 27.12
CA LYS A 446 14.51 15.81 26.03
C LYS A 446 14.51 17.34 26.17
N SER A 447 14.88 17.86 27.34
CA SER A 447 15.05 19.30 27.54
C SER A 447 16.23 19.82 26.73
N CYS A 448 17.31 19.03 26.70
CA CYS A 448 18.53 19.39 26.00
C CYS A 448 18.71 18.63 24.69
N HIS A 449 18.24 17.38 24.58
CA HIS A 449 18.49 16.52 23.43
C HIS A 449 17.24 16.27 22.58
N GLU A 450 17.41 16.32 21.27
CA GLU A 450 16.42 15.88 20.29
C GLU A 450 17.11 14.93 19.30
N PRO A 451 16.88 13.59 19.41
CA PRO A 451 17.55 12.60 18.58
C PRO A 451 17.21 12.72 17.08
N HIS A 452 16.13 13.43 16.74
CA HIS A 452 15.74 13.67 15.35
C HIS A 452 16.33 14.94 14.75
N THR A 453 17.04 15.76 15.52
CA THR A 453 17.67 16.99 15.04
C THR A 453 19.19 16.82 14.95
N TYR A 454 19.70 16.98 13.73
CA TYR A 454 21.11 17.14 13.44
C TYR A 454 21.29 18.41 12.60
N THR A 455 22.25 19.26 12.95
CA THR A 455 22.48 20.51 12.22
C THR A 455 23.01 20.22 10.82
N LEU A 456 22.31 20.73 9.81
CA LEU A 456 22.70 20.63 8.39
C LEU A 456 23.68 21.76 7.99
N PRO A 457 24.41 21.62 6.87
CA PRO A 457 25.58 22.44 6.48
C PRO A 457 25.29 23.91 6.16
N GLU A 458 26.36 24.68 5.99
CA GLU A 458 26.36 26.15 5.90
C GLU A 458 25.54 26.74 4.76
N GLU A 459 25.36 25.99 3.67
CA GLU A 459 24.70 26.44 2.43
C GLU A 459 23.21 26.84 2.58
N TYR A 460 22.57 26.49 3.71
CA TYR A 460 21.14 26.77 3.96
C TYR A 460 20.83 27.73 5.14
N THR A 461 21.81 28.20 5.92
CA THR A 461 21.49 28.74 7.27
C THR A 461 22.51 29.78 7.80
N GLY A 462 22.89 30.77 6.99
CA GLY A 462 23.91 31.78 7.33
C GLY A 462 24.08 32.15 8.81
N GLU A 463 25.34 32.34 9.22
CA GLU A 463 25.82 32.85 10.54
C GLU A 463 26.06 31.82 11.67
N GLY A 464 27.26 31.22 11.69
CA GLY A 464 28.24 31.36 12.79
C GLY A 464 28.02 30.75 14.18
N LYS A 465 26.84 30.29 14.59
CA LYS A 465 26.63 29.62 15.90
C LYS A 465 25.73 28.39 15.78
N ARG A 466 26.32 27.21 15.50
CA ARG A 466 25.57 25.95 15.33
C ARG A 466 26.04 24.85 16.26
N ASN A 467 25.09 24.01 16.65
CA ASN A 467 25.32 22.77 17.39
C ASN A 467 25.97 21.69 16.47
N VAL A 468 27.30 21.63 16.41
CA VAL A 468 28.07 20.75 15.51
C VAL A 468 28.74 19.56 16.21
N ASP A 469 28.53 19.37 17.50
CA ASP A 469 29.35 18.46 18.33
C ASP A 469 28.81 17.03 18.45
N ASN A 470 27.89 16.63 17.56
CA ASN A 470 27.22 15.31 17.57
C ASN A 470 26.46 14.96 18.86
N LYS A 471 26.17 15.93 19.74
CA LYS A 471 25.44 15.68 21.00
C LYS A 471 23.93 15.80 20.88
N PHE A 472 23.38 15.95 19.68
CA PHE A 472 21.92 15.98 19.46
C PHE A 472 21.21 17.10 20.22
N LEU A 473 21.90 18.21 20.51
CA LEU A 473 21.29 19.29 21.27
C LEU A 473 20.10 19.89 20.49
N LYS A 474 18.96 20.05 21.16
CA LYS A 474 17.70 20.56 20.58
C LYS A 474 17.87 21.95 19.97
N LEU A 475 18.81 22.73 20.51
CA LEU A 475 19.12 24.09 20.07
C LEU A 475 20.12 24.07 18.92
N GLY A 476 19.61 24.01 17.68
CA GLY A 476 20.41 24.15 16.47
C GLY A 476 21.12 25.51 16.34
N ASP A 477 20.52 26.56 16.91
CA ASP A 477 21.10 27.90 17.08
C ASP A 477 21.28 28.19 18.57
N LEU A 478 22.54 28.24 19.01
CA LEU A 478 22.89 28.43 20.42
C LEU A 478 22.57 29.83 20.94
N ARG A 479 22.30 30.83 20.07
CA ARG A 479 21.81 32.16 20.50
C ARG A 479 20.49 32.09 21.26
N ARG A 480 19.71 31.02 21.06
CA ARG A 480 18.47 30.80 21.84
C ARG A 480 18.74 30.51 23.31
N LEU A 481 19.96 30.10 23.69
CA LEU A 481 20.34 29.97 25.09
C LEU A 481 20.31 31.30 25.83
N ASP A 482 20.54 32.42 25.14
CA ASP A 482 20.50 33.76 25.73
C ASP A 482 19.11 34.12 26.29
N TYR A 483 18.08 33.38 25.87
CA TYR A 483 16.69 33.54 26.32
C TYR A 483 16.21 32.38 27.20
N SER A 484 17.12 31.51 27.65
CA SER A 484 16.80 30.36 28.50
C SER A 484 16.99 30.68 29.99
N VAL A 485 16.34 29.90 30.85
CA VAL A 485 16.54 29.93 32.30
C VAL A 485 18.01 29.72 32.70
N CYS A 486 18.81 29.07 31.85
CA CYS A 486 20.24 28.88 32.09
C CYS A 486 21.01 30.20 32.02
N MET A 487 20.63 31.13 31.12
CA MET A 487 21.24 32.46 31.02
C MET A 487 21.00 33.30 32.27
N ASP A 488 19.84 33.17 32.88
CA ASP A 488 19.51 33.90 34.10
C ASP A 488 20.40 33.50 35.30
N CYS A 489 20.98 32.29 35.29
CA CYS A 489 21.87 31.80 36.35
C CYS A 489 23.36 31.79 35.97
N HIS A 490 23.69 31.43 34.74
CA HIS A 490 25.07 31.19 34.31
C HIS A 490 25.65 32.33 33.45
N GLU A 491 24.83 33.32 33.08
CA GLU A 491 25.23 34.47 32.27
C GLU A 491 26.10 34.04 31.06
N LYS A 492 27.29 34.65 30.91
CA LYS A 492 28.24 34.41 29.81
C LYS A 492 28.78 32.97 29.76
N GLU A 493 28.63 32.19 30.83
CA GLU A 493 29.10 30.80 30.88
C GLU A 493 28.04 29.79 30.41
N THR A 494 26.82 30.23 30.13
CA THR A 494 25.68 29.37 29.78
C THR A 494 25.98 28.39 28.65
N GLU A 495 26.56 28.86 27.56
CA GLU A 495 26.90 28.01 26.41
C GLU A 495 27.90 26.92 26.79
N ARG A 496 28.93 27.26 27.57
CA ARG A 496 29.92 26.31 28.06
C ARG A 496 29.27 25.27 28.96
N HIS A 497 28.46 25.68 29.93
CA HIS A 497 27.77 24.75 30.83
C HIS A 497 26.78 23.85 30.08
N TYR A 498 26.08 24.36 29.07
CA TYR A 498 25.20 23.57 28.21
C TYR A 498 25.95 22.48 27.42
N LEU A 499 27.12 22.83 26.87
CA LEU A 499 27.97 21.89 26.11
C LEU A 499 28.72 20.90 27.02
N ASP A 500 29.09 21.31 28.23
CA ASP A 500 29.88 20.55 29.19
C ASP A 500 29.03 19.85 30.26
N TYR A 501 27.70 19.91 30.19
CA TYR A 501 26.79 19.32 31.18
C TYR A 501 27.07 17.83 31.45
N HIS A 502 27.53 17.11 30.41
CA HIS A 502 27.97 15.71 30.49
C HIS A 502 29.45 15.55 30.88
N LYS A 503 30.06 16.50 31.60
CA LYS A 503 31.44 16.36 32.10
C LYS A 503 31.53 16.47 33.62
N VAL A 504 30.42 16.54 34.34
CA VAL A 504 30.37 16.75 35.80
C VAL A 504 30.63 15.44 36.56
N TRP A 505 31.90 15.01 36.58
CA TRP A 505 32.56 13.89 37.28
C TRP A 505 31.78 13.17 38.42
N GLU A 506 31.99 11.86 38.52
CA GLU A 506 31.53 11.01 39.65
C GLU A 506 31.93 11.56 41.04
N ASP A 507 32.97 12.41 41.09
CA ASP A 507 33.54 12.96 42.32
C ASP A 507 32.65 14.02 43.00
N VAL A 508 31.81 14.76 42.26
CA VAL A 508 30.98 15.84 42.84
C VAL A 508 29.79 15.30 43.64
N GLY A 509 29.42 14.02 43.46
CA GLY A 509 28.37 13.35 44.23
C GLY A 509 28.84 12.58 45.46
N GLY A 510 30.16 12.39 45.64
CA GLY A 510 30.72 11.62 46.75
C GLY A 510 30.56 12.29 48.11
N GLU A 511 30.43 13.61 48.15
CA GLU A 511 30.23 14.41 49.36
C GLU A 511 28.73 14.50 49.75
N PHE A 512 27.83 14.28 48.78
CA PHE A 512 26.39 14.48 48.94
C PHE A 512 25.58 13.17 48.89
N ASN A 513 26.22 12.01 48.64
CA ASN A 513 25.53 10.72 48.62
C ASN A 513 26.41 9.57 49.19
N PRO A 514 26.47 9.41 50.53
CA PRO A 514 27.35 8.45 51.19
C PRO A 514 26.99 6.97 50.96
N GLY A 515 25.93 6.66 50.20
CA GLY A 515 25.44 5.30 49.96
C GLY A 515 25.80 4.68 48.60
N LEU A 516 26.53 5.38 47.73
CA LEU A 516 27.01 4.81 46.46
C LEU A 516 28.33 4.07 46.69
N ASP A 517 28.25 2.75 46.81
CA ASP A 517 29.40 1.84 46.86
C ASP A 517 30.38 2.14 45.72
N ARG A 518 31.58 2.62 46.09
CA ARG A 518 32.68 2.86 45.15
C ARG A 518 33.21 1.52 44.64
N PRO A 519 33.34 1.28 43.32
CA PRO A 519 34.17 0.18 42.85
C PRO A 519 35.64 0.47 43.19
N PRO A 520 36.45 -0.54 43.56
CA PRO A 520 37.84 -0.33 43.93
C PRO A 520 38.66 0.14 42.72
N ARG A 521 39.55 1.10 42.99
CA ARG A 521 40.46 1.74 42.01
C ARG A 521 41.40 0.75 41.34
#